data_AF-A0A924P0Y4-F1
#
_entry.id   AF-A0A924P0Y4-F1
#
_cell.length_a   1.000
_cell.length_b   1.000
_cell.length_c   1.000
_cell.angle_alpha   90.00
_cell.angle_beta   90.00
_cell.angle_gamma   90.00
#
_symmetry.space_group_name_H-M   'P 1'
#
loop_
_entity.id
_entity.type
_entity.pdbx_description
1 polymer ?
#
loop_
_entity_poly.entity_id
_entity_poly.type
_entity_poly.pdbx_seq_one_letter_code
_entity_poly.pdbx_strand_id
1 'polypeptide(L)'
;MRARLRWRMLALVLASLSCGAAMAVPDQHDITGFRFQIVTGDDSTVTRRITEDLYKRLVPVFGGFRTELAQKRRMLIVTIGPVALRNTLAHKCDCVIIAAFTSSQVWRAVTADLAPSRLYATTAIYAEPAPAEQVRLISLLYKRPVRIAAIVSRETGFLKPVLYGASAVEIEDYSAGDDINNALNRVGQAQVLLAMPDRTVYSAENFRNILLSTYRHNQAVIGFSADMVRAGALATTYSDIEHINAHVADLANEFVTTGELASPQFPRYFRTIINEGVARSLQVAVSDEARKFGRDPVARRP
;
A
#
# COMPACT_ATOMS: atom_id res chain seq x y z
N MET A 1 48.58 63.75 -13.37
CA MET A 1 48.80 64.02 -11.92
C MET A 1 47.70 63.29 -11.16
N ARG A 2 48.04 62.10 -10.61
CA ARG A 2 48.00 61.73 -9.17
C ARG A 2 46.67 62.03 -8.45
N ALA A 3 46.06 61.20 -7.61
CA ALA A 3 46.02 59.77 -7.32
C ALA A 3 45.22 59.65 -6.00
N ARG A 4 44.23 58.75 -5.95
CA ARG A 4 43.76 57.92 -4.80
C ARG A 4 43.57 58.56 -3.39
N LEU A 5 42.41 58.29 -2.76
CA LEU A 5 42.23 57.26 -1.69
C LEU A 5 41.35 57.69 -0.48
N ARG A 6 40.22 56.97 -0.25
CA ARG A 6 39.54 56.56 1.04
C ARG A 6 39.05 57.67 2.01
N TRP A 7 37.98 57.57 2.82
CA TRP A 7 37.34 56.44 3.51
C TRP A 7 36.00 56.89 4.22
N ARG A 8 35.06 55.92 4.41
CA ARG A 8 33.98 55.77 5.44
C ARG A 8 32.78 56.74 5.43
N MET A 9 31.56 56.35 5.05
CA MET A 9 30.57 55.43 5.67
C MET A 9 30.24 55.70 7.14
N LEU A 10 29.09 56.37 7.37
CA LEU A 10 28.27 56.25 8.56
C LEU A 10 26.80 56.45 8.16
N ALA A 11 26.01 55.38 8.10
CA ALA A 11 24.55 55.46 8.07
C ALA A 11 23.98 54.17 8.65
N LEU A 12 23.48 54.29 9.88
CA LEU A 12 22.69 53.31 10.62
C LEU A 12 21.30 53.25 9.96
N VAL A 13 20.88 52.10 9.45
CA VAL A 13 19.48 51.86 9.09
C VAL A 13 19.03 50.57 9.76
N LEU A 14 18.14 50.75 10.75
CA LEU A 14 17.32 49.70 11.33
C LEU A 14 16.34 49.21 10.27
N ALA A 15 16.48 47.95 9.84
CA ALA A 15 15.47 47.24 9.08
C ALA A 15 14.90 46.13 9.98
N SER A 16 13.70 46.38 10.50
CA SER A 16 12.81 45.37 11.06
C SER A 16 12.37 44.42 9.93
N LEU A 17 12.92 43.21 9.89
CA LEU A 17 12.39 42.10 9.10
C LEU A 17 11.67 41.11 10.02
N SER A 18 10.34 41.21 10.01
CA SER A 18 9.44 40.11 10.26
C SER A 18 9.68 39.03 9.19
N CYS A 19 10.21 37.88 9.59
CA CYS A 19 10.18 36.68 8.78
C CYS A 19 9.57 35.56 9.62
N GLY A 20 8.43 35.05 9.15
CA GLY A 20 7.71 33.97 9.79
C GLY A 20 8.62 32.76 10.00
N ALA A 21 8.58 32.22 11.20
CA ALA A 21 9.19 30.94 11.52
C ALA A 21 8.57 29.87 10.62
N ALA A 22 9.27 29.55 9.53
CA ALA A 22 9.09 28.30 8.82
C ALA A 22 9.31 27.17 9.84
N MET A 23 8.32 26.28 9.92
CA MET A 23 8.35 25.13 10.80
C MET A 23 9.61 24.32 10.55
N ALA A 24 10.45 24.19 11.58
CA ALA A 24 11.62 23.35 11.57
C ALA A 24 11.17 21.88 11.57
N VAL A 25 11.50 21.16 10.50
CA VAL A 25 11.70 19.71 10.53
C VAL A 25 13.18 19.55 10.19
N PRO A 26 14.01 19.12 11.16
CA PRO A 26 14.16 17.67 11.36
C PRO A 26 14.40 17.25 12.81
N ASP A 27 13.72 16.19 13.26
CA ASP A 27 14.29 15.32 14.29
C ASP A 27 15.03 14.19 13.56
N GLN A 28 16.29 14.49 13.30
CA GLN A 28 17.25 13.66 12.58
C GLN A 28 17.66 12.56 13.55
N HIS A 29 16.92 11.44 13.55
CA HIS A 29 17.37 10.23 14.24
C HIS A 29 18.77 9.89 13.71
N ASP A 30 19.73 9.92 14.62
CA ASP A 30 21.14 9.60 14.40
C ASP A 30 21.29 8.45 13.40
N ILE A 31 22.15 8.65 12.41
CA ILE A 31 22.59 7.61 11.48
C ILE A 31 23.40 6.61 12.31
N THR A 32 22.70 5.70 12.98
CA THR A 32 23.24 4.65 13.84
C THR A 32 23.84 3.54 12.98
N GLY A 33 24.83 3.84 12.14
CA GLY A 33 25.67 2.86 11.43
C GLY A 33 24.98 1.90 10.44
N PHE A 34 23.66 1.80 10.42
CA PHE A 34 22.90 0.96 9.50
C PHE A 34 22.59 1.75 8.22
N ARG A 35 22.79 1.12 7.06
CA ARG A 35 22.51 1.71 5.73
C ARG A 35 21.01 1.64 5.39
N PHE A 36 20.13 1.92 6.35
CA PHE A 36 18.69 2.06 6.10
C PHE A 36 18.10 3.31 6.77
N GLN A 37 16.99 3.80 6.20
CA GLN A 37 16.18 4.89 6.75
C GLN A 37 14.70 4.56 6.57
N ILE A 38 13.88 4.90 7.57
CA ILE A 38 12.42 4.84 7.46
C ILE A 38 11.91 6.28 7.29
N VAL A 39 11.09 6.51 6.27
CA VAL A 39 10.48 7.82 5.98
C VAL A 39 8.98 7.70 6.12
N THR A 40 8.37 8.62 6.88
CA THR A 40 6.93 8.65 7.16
C THR A 40 6.29 9.91 6.59
N GLY A 41 4.98 9.85 6.34
CA GLY A 41 4.19 10.99 5.86
C GLY A 41 3.46 11.75 6.97
N ASP A 42 3.35 11.16 8.15
CA ASP A 42 2.73 11.70 9.35
C ASP A 42 3.41 11.13 10.61
N ASP A 43 2.97 11.60 11.78
CA ASP A 43 3.45 11.15 13.09
C ASP A 43 2.28 10.62 13.94
N SER A 44 1.34 9.93 13.29
CA SER A 44 0.20 9.31 13.98
C SER A 44 0.64 8.15 14.87
N THR A 45 -0.19 7.79 15.86
CA THR A 45 0.07 6.62 16.74
C THR A 45 0.24 5.32 15.96
N VAL A 46 -0.51 5.16 14.86
CA VAL A 46 -0.41 4.01 13.95
C VAL A 46 0.95 4.03 13.23
N THR A 47 1.36 5.17 12.67
CA THR A 47 2.65 5.30 11.97
C THR A 47 3.84 5.07 12.88
N ARG A 48 3.79 5.53 14.13
CA ARG A 48 4.82 5.23 15.14
C ARG A 48 4.91 3.73 15.42
N ARG A 49 3.77 3.05 15.63
CA ARG A 49 3.73 1.60 15.83
C ARG A 49 4.30 0.83 14.62
N ILE A 50 3.97 1.26 13.40
CA ILE A 50 4.52 0.66 12.16
C ILE A 50 6.05 0.83 12.16
N THR A 51 6.53 2.05 12.41
CA THR A 51 7.95 2.39 12.37
C THR A 51 8.75 1.63 13.43
N GLU A 52 8.25 1.55 14.66
CA GLU A 52 8.90 0.83 15.76
C GLU A 52 9.02 -0.68 15.49
N ASP A 53 7.94 -1.33 15.04
CA ASP A 53 7.98 -2.75 14.70
C ASP A 53 8.90 -3.01 13.51
N LEU A 54 8.83 -2.17 12.47
CA LEU A 54 9.70 -2.28 11.31
C LEU A 54 11.17 -2.09 11.67
N TYR A 55 11.48 -1.08 12.49
CA TYR A 55 12.85 -0.82 12.95
C TYR A 55 13.44 -2.03 13.66
N LYS A 56 12.69 -2.65 14.58
CA LYS A 56 13.10 -3.88 15.29
C LYS A 56 13.41 -5.04 14.33
N ARG A 57 12.66 -5.14 13.22
CA ARG A 57 12.87 -6.18 12.20
C ARG A 57 14.05 -5.90 11.28
N LEU A 58 14.34 -4.63 10.99
CA LEU A 58 15.43 -4.23 10.10
C LEU A 58 16.80 -4.21 10.79
N VAL A 59 16.88 -3.89 12.07
CA VAL A 59 18.17 -3.86 12.80
C VAL A 59 18.97 -5.16 12.66
N PRO A 60 18.40 -6.37 12.88
CA PRO A 60 19.14 -7.62 12.68
C PRO A 60 19.54 -7.85 11.21
N VAL A 61 18.66 -7.45 10.27
CA VAL A 61 18.90 -7.57 8.82
C VAL A 61 20.10 -6.74 8.38
N PHE A 62 20.36 -5.59 9.00
CA PHE A 62 21.53 -4.76 8.66
C PHE A 62 22.71 -4.97 9.63
N GLY A 63 22.47 -5.55 10.82
CA GLY A 63 23.49 -5.89 11.81
C GLY A 63 24.37 -7.07 11.41
N GLY A 64 23.80 -8.08 10.75
CA GLY A 64 24.56 -9.22 10.20
C GLY A 64 25.49 -8.85 9.03
N PHE A 65 25.26 -7.68 8.43
CA PHE A 65 25.94 -7.24 7.20
C PHE A 65 26.80 -6.00 7.46
N ARG A 66 27.49 -5.93 8.60
CA ARG A 66 28.47 -4.86 8.88
C ARG A 66 29.82 -5.06 8.17
N THR A 67 29.98 -6.16 7.43
CA THR A 67 31.20 -6.52 6.66
C THR A 67 31.31 -5.71 5.35
N GLU A 68 32.52 -5.63 4.79
CA GLU A 68 32.88 -4.78 3.63
C GLU A 68 31.96 -4.91 2.39
N LEU A 69 31.31 -6.07 2.19
CA LEU A 69 30.40 -6.30 1.06
C LEU A 69 29.12 -5.45 1.14
N ALA A 70 28.63 -5.21 2.36
CA ALA A 70 27.42 -4.41 2.61
C ALA A 70 27.72 -2.93 2.87
N GLN A 71 28.97 -2.57 3.15
CA GLN A 71 29.41 -1.17 3.11
C GLN A 71 29.36 -0.58 1.68
N LYS A 72 29.39 -1.43 0.64
CA LYS A 72 29.24 -1.04 -0.77
C LYS A 72 27.79 -0.94 -1.26
N ARG A 73 26.79 -1.36 -0.47
CA ARG A 73 25.39 -1.33 -0.90
C ARG A 73 24.79 0.07 -0.71
N ARG A 74 23.88 0.43 -1.62
CA ARG A 74 23.13 1.70 -1.59
C ARG A 74 22.28 1.79 -0.33
N MET A 75 22.01 3.03 0.11
CA MET A 75 21.09 3.27 1.23
C MET A 75 19.70 2.73 0.92
N LEU A 76 19.13 1.92 1.82
CA LEU A 76 17.78 1.41 1.69
C LEU A 76 16.80 2.34 2.41
N ILE A 77 15.80 2.87 1.70
CA ILE A 77 14.76 3.72 2.26
C ILE A 77 13.46 2.93 2.26
N VAL A 78 12.83 2.78 3.43
CA VAL A 78 11.46 2.29 3.52
C VAL A 78 10.52 3.47 3.67
N THR A 79 9.60 3.65 2.73
CA THR A 79 8.59 4.71 2.80
C THR A 79 7.26 4.16 3.29
N ILE A 80 6.71 4.73 4.36
CA ILE A 80 5.42 4.35 4.95
C ILE A 80 4.33 5.27 4.39
N GLY A 81 3.53 4.73 3.48
CA GLY A 81 2.39 5.41 2.90
C GLY A 81 2.70 6.32 1.70
N PRO A 82 1.66 6.86 1.06
CA PRO A 82 1.78 7.51 -0.24
C PRO A 82 2.46 8.89 -0.16
N VAL A 83 2.34 9.61 0.96
CA VAL A 83 2.99 10.91 1.15
C VAL A 83 4.50 10.74 1.27
N ALA A 84 4.95 9.79 2.11
CA ALA A 84 6.37 9.46 2.24
C ALA A 84 6.98 9.06 0.89
N LEU A 85 6.30 8.18 0.14
CA LEU A 85 6.75 7.73 -1.17
C LEU A 85 6.95 8.89 -2.15
N ARG A 86 5.95 9.78 -2.28
CA ARG A 86 6.04 10.95 -3.17
C ARG A 86 7.20 11.87 -2.77
N ASN A 87 7.33 12.17 -1.48
CA ASN A 87 8.38 13.05 -0.98
C ASN A 87 9.78 12.48 -1.22
N THR A 88 9.98 11.17 -0.99
CA THR A 88 11.26 10.50 -1.24
C THR A 88 11.59 10.45 -2.73
N LEU A 89 10.60 10.22 -3.60
CA LEU A 89 10.82 10.18 -5.05
C LEU A 89 11.08 11.55 -5.67
N ALA A 90 10.58 12.63 -5.07
CA ALA A 90 10.86 14.01 -5.51
C ALA A 90 12.34 14.39 -5.36
N HIS A 91 13.09 13.72 -4.50
CA HIS A 91 14.50 14.00 -4.24
C HIS A 91 15.40 12.96 -4.91
N LYS A 92 16.51 13.43 -5.50
CA LYS A 92 17.54 12.53 -6.02
C LYS A 92 18.31 11.91 -4.86
N CYS A 93 18.34 10.58 -4.78
CA CYS A 93 19.26 9.85 -3.91
C CYS A 93 19.82 8.62 -4.62
N ASP A 94 21.07 8.25 -4.33
CA ASP A 94 21.62 6.95 -4.73
C ASP A 94 21.19 5.89 -3.70
N CYS A 95 19.92 5.52 -3.79
CA CYS A 95 19.20 4.77 -2.77
C CYS A 95 18.31 3.72 -3.45
N VAL A 96 17.97 2.68 -2.70
CA VAL A 96 16.94 1.70 -3.03
C VAL A 96 15.71 2.00 -2.19
N ILE A 97 14.53 1.97 -2.77
CA ILE A 97 13.28 2.32 -2.08
C ILE A 97 12.36 1.10 -2.00
N ILE A 98 11.87 0.79 -0.80
CA ILE A 98 10.77 -0.15 -0.57
C ILE A 98 9.57 0.65 -0.08
N ALA A 99 8.54 0.77 -0.92
CA ALA A 99 7.28 1.38 -0.52
C ALA A 99 6.38 0.37 0.20
N ALA A 100 5.81 0.77 1.34
CA ALA A 100 4.85 -0.03 2.07
C ALA A 100 3.59 0.81 2.37
N PHE A 101 2.50 0.13 2.73
CA PHE A 101 1.22 0.77 3.10
C PHE A 101 0.70 1.75 2.01
N THR A 102 0.96 1.44 0.75
CA THR A 102 0.48 2.19 -0.43
C THR A 102 -0.23 1.24 -1.37
N SER A 103 -1.35 1.66 -1.98
CA SER A 103 -2.04 0.78 -2.91
C SER A 103 -1.36 0.67 -4.26
N SER A 104 -1.62 -0.42 -4.99
CA SER A 104 -1.12 -0.63 -6.36
C SER A 104 -1.56 0.48 -7.31
N GLN A 105 -2.80 0.98 -7.17
CA GLN A 105 -3.28 2.16 -7.90
C GLN A 105 -2.38 3.37 -7.63
N VAL A 106 -2.12 3.68 -6.36
CA VAL A 106 -1.31 4.85 -5.98
C VAL A 106 0.16 4.67 -6.39
N TRP A 107 0.73 3.48 -6.21
CA TRP A 107 2.07 3.15 -6.67
C TRP A 107 2.23 3.43 -8.16
N ARG A 108 1.32 2.93 -9.01
CA ARG A 108 1.40 3.15 -10.46
C ARG A 108 1.27 4.62 -10.81
N ALA A 109 0.35 5.35 -10.16
CA ALA A 109 0.20 6.79 -10.38
C ALA A 109 1.45 7.59 -9.96
N VAL A 110 2.11 7.20 -8.87
CA VAL A 110 3.32 7.89 -8.37
C VAL A 110 4.56 7.56 -9.21
N THR A 111 4.62 6.35 -9.77
CA THR A 111 5.81 5.85 -10.48
C THR A 111 5.74 5.97 -12.00
N ALA A 112 4.61 6.39 -12.55
CA ALA A 112 4.36 6.47 -14.00
C ALA A 112 5.44 7.24 -14.78
N ASP A 113 5.91 8.36 -14.22
CA ASP A 113 6.85 9.27 -14.89
C ASP A 113 8.30 9.11 -14.41
N LEU A 114 8.60 8.05 -13.66
CA LEU A 114 9.97 7.82 -13.20
C LEU A 114 10.88 7.35 -14.33
N ALA A 115 12.10 7.89 -14.35
CA ALA A 115 13.15 7.38 -15.23
C ALA A 115 13.40 5.87 -14.96
N PRO A 116 13.70 5.05 -15.99
CA PRO A 116 13.85 3.60 -15.82
C PRO A 116 14.84 3.19 -14.72
N SER A 117 15.99 3.87 -14.61
CA SER A 117 16.98 3.60 -13.57
C SER A 117 16.45 3.83 -12.14
N ARG A 118 15.54 4.80 -11.95
CA ARG A 118 14.88 5.06 -10.68
C ARG A 118 13.80 4.03 -10.39
N LEU A 119 13.05 3.63 -11.42
CA LEU A 119 12.04 2.59 -11.31
C LEU A 119 12.65 1.24 -10.92
N TYR A 120 13.77 0.84 -11.53
CA TYR A 120 14.50 -0.39 -11.15
C TYR A 120 15.11 -0.35 -9.74
N ALA A 121 15.27 0.83 -9.15
CA ALA A 121 15.74 1.00 -7.77
C ALA A 121 14.59 1.16 -6.76
N THR A 122 13.33 1.02 -7.19
CA THR A 122 12.15 1.25 -6.34
C THR A 122 11.20 0.06 -6.47
N THR A 123 10.75 -0.48 -5.33
CA THR A 123 9.74 -1.55 -5.27
C THR A 123 8.65 -1.23 -4.27
N ALA A 124 7.60 -2.05 -4.23
CA ALA A 124 6.49 -1.88 -3.31
C ALA A 124 5.92 -3.20 -2.79
N ILE A 125 5.40 -3.15 -1.57
CA ILE A 125 4.45 -4.10 -1.03
C ILE A 125 3.10 -3.36 -0.92
N TYR A 126 2.13 -3.78 -1.72
CA TYR A 126 0.82 -3.12 -1.76
C TYR A 126 0.06 -3.29 -0.45
N ALA A 127 -0.82 -2.33 -0.11
CA ALA A 127 -1.58 -2.37 1.14
C ALA A 127 -2.83 -3.27 1.06
N GLU A 128 -3.28 -3.58 -0.14
CA GLU A 128 -4.47 -4.38 -0.39
C GLU A 128 -4.18 -5.86 -0.67
N PRO A 129 -5.22 -6.70 -0.65
CA PRO A 129 -5.07 -8.13 -0.89
C PRO A 129 -4.78 -8.44 -2.36
N ALA A 130 -4.12 -9.57 -2.59
CA ALA A 130 -3.93 -10.08 -3.94
C ALA A 130 -5.26 -10.54 -4.56
N PRO A 131 -5.61 -10.13 -5.79
CA PRO A 131 -6.85 -10.56 -6.45
C PRO A 131 -6.99 -12.09 -6.53
N ALA A 132 -5.88 -12.79 -6.77
CA ALA A 132 -5.85 -14.26 -6.80
C ALA A 132 -6.25 -14.88 -5.45
N GLU A 133 -5.80 -14.32 -4.32
CA GLU A 133 -6.17 -14.83 -3.00
C GLU A 133 -7.62 -14.47 -2.64
N GLN A 134 -8.14 -13.32 -3.10
CA GLN A 134 -9.57 -13.00 -2.96
C GLN A 134 -10.44 -13.99 -3.75
N VAL A 135 -10.07 -14.35 -4.98
CA VAL A 135 -10.78 -15.38 -5.78
C VAL A 135 -10.69 -16.75 -5.10
N ARG A 136 -9.53 -17.11 -4.55
CA ARG A 136 -9.39 -18.35 -3.79
C ARG A 136 -10.29 -18.39 -2.54
N LEU A 137 -10.40 -17.27 -1.82
CA LEU A 137 -11.34 -17.14 -0.70
C LEU A 137 -12.79 -17.36 -1.16
N ILE A 138 -13.19 -16.83 -2.33
CA ILE A 138 -14.53 -17.06 -2.90
C ILE A 138 -14.77 -18.56 -3.10
N SER A 139 -13.81 -19.28 -3.68
CA SER A 139 -13.93 -20.74 -3.88
C SER A 139 -14.11 -21.49 -2.56
N LEU A 140 -13.38 -21.10 -1.50
CA LEU A 140 -13.49 -21.70 -0.17
C LEU A 140 -14.84 -21.42 0.52
N LEU A 141 -15.43 -20.25 0.25
CA LEU A 141 -16.72 -19.84 0.81
C LEU A 141 -17.90 -20.55 0.14
N TYR A 142 -17.91 -20.63 -1.19
CA TYR A 142 -19.08 -21.15 -1.92
C TYR A 142 -18.98 -22.65 -2.23
N LYS A 143 -17.78 -23.24 -2.27
CA LYS A 143 -17.52 -24.67 -2.59
C LYS A 143 -18.23 -25.17 -3.85
N ARG A 144 -18.60 -24.26 -4.74
CA ARG A 144 -19.25 -24.48 -6.03
C ARG A 144 -18.88 -23.33 -6.97
N PRO A 145 -18.96 -23.52 -8.30
CA PRO A 145 -18.80 -22.42 -9.24
C PRO A 145 -19.82 -21.31 -8.96
N VAL A 146 -19.33 -20.07 -8.90
CA VAL A 146 -20.15 -18.86 -8.78
C VAL A 146 -19.65 -17.83 -9.78
N ARG A 147 -20.56 -16.99 -10.27
CA ARG A 147 -20.22 -15.84 -11.10
C ARG A 147 -19.66 -14.74 -10.21
N ILE A 148 -18.48 -14.26 -10.59
CA ILE A 148 -17.75 -13.21 -9.89
C ILE A 148 -17.73 -12.02 -10.85
N ALA A 149 -18.13 -10.86 -10.38
CA ALA A 149 -18.02 -9.62 -11.12
C ALA A 149 -17.09 -8.64 -10.40
N ALA A 150 -16.42 -7.78 -11.17
CA ALA A 150 -15.62 -6.67 -10.66
C ALA A 150 -15.93 -5.41 -11.46
N ILE A 151 -16.08 -4.28 -10.76
CA ILE A 151 -16.21 -2.97 -11.39
C ILE A 151 -14.81 -2.33 -11.40
N VAL A 152 -14.34 -1.93 -12.58
CA VAL A 152 -12.97 -1.50 -12.81
C VAL A 152 -12.96 -0.15 -13.50
N SER A 153 -12.24 0.83 -12.92
CA SER A 153 -11.99 2.09 -13.61
C SER A 153 -10.70 2.06 -14.42
N ARG A 154 -10.45 3.13 -15.18
CA ARG A 154 -9.18 3.36 -15.89
C ARG A 154 -7.97 3.16 -14.97
N GLU A 155 -8.08 3.60 -13.72
CA GLU A 155 -6.96 3.60 -12.77
C GLU A 155 -6.59 2.20 -12.25
N THR A 156 -7.54 1.27 -12.24
CA THR A 156 -7.32 -0.14 -11.86
C THR A 156 -7.37 -1.09 -13.05
N GLY A 157 -7.48 -0.57 -14.28
CA GLY A 157 -7.54 -1.36 -15.52
C GLY A 157 -6.34 -2.29 -15.74
N PHE A 158 -5.20 -1.99 -15.13
CA PHE A 158 -4.01 -2.86 -15.14
C PHE A 158 -4.23 -4.20 -14.43
N LEU A 159 -5.28 -4.34 -13.61
CA LEU A 159 -5.64 -5.58 -12.91
C LEU A 159 -6.48 -6.52 -13.79
N LYS A 160 -7.06 -6.05 -14.90
CA LYS A 160 -7.89 -6.88 -15.79
C LYS A 160 -7.21 -8.20 -16.20
N PRO A 161 -5.92 -8.23 -16.62
CA PRO A 161 -5.27 -9.49 -16.97
C PRO A 161 -5.18 -10.48 -15.80
N VAL A 162 -4.94 -9.98 -14.59
CA VAL A 162 -4.89 -10.80 -13.37
C VAL A 162 -6.29 -11.35 -13.04
N LEU A 163 -7.32 -10.53 -13.20
CA LEU A 163 -8.71 -10.94 -12.95
C LEU A 163 -9.16 -12.02 -13.91
N TYR A 164 -8.89 -11.88 -15.21
CA TYR A 164 -9.20 -12.91 -16.21
C TYR A 164 -8.43 -14.21 -15.99
N GLY A 165 -7.20 -14.14 -15.47
CA GLY A 165 -6.37 -15.31 -15.19
C GLY A 165 -6.73 -16.04 -13.90
N ALA A 166 -7.26 -15.33 -12.89
CA ALA A 166 -7.63 -15.92 -11.59
C ALA A 166 -8.96 -16.69 -11.64
N SER A 167 -9.92 -16.21 -12.44
CA SER A 167 -11.17 -16.88 -12.78
C SER A 167 -11.85 -16.14 -13.94
N ALA A 168 -12.98 -16.66 -14.45
CA ALA A 168 -13.79 -15.91 -15.41
C ALA A 168 -14.55 -14.75 -14.71
N VAL A 169 -13.80 -13.79 -14.16
CA VAL A 169 -14.37 -12.58 -13.55
C VAL A 169 -14.99 -11.72 -14.65
N GLU A 170 -16.26 -11.41 -14.48
CA GLU A 170 -16.99 -10.48 -15.35
C GLU A 170 -16.59 -9.04 -15.00
N ILE A 171 -16.03 -8.33 -15.96
CA ILE A 171 -15.51 -6.99 -15.74
C ILE A 171 -16.50 -5.97 -16.31
N GLU A 172 -16.96 -5.08 -15.43
CA GLU A 172 -17.73 -3.90 -15.79
C GLU A 172 -16.83 -2.67 -15.73
N ASP A 173 -16.69 -1.98 -16.87
CA ASP A 173 -15.93 -0.74 -16.94
C ASP A 173 -16.71 0.43 -16.32
N TYR A 174 -16.03 1.26 -15.54
CA TYR A 174 -16.63 2.42 -14.86
C TYR A 174 -15.78 3.67 -15.05
N SER A 175 -16.39 4.77 -15.49
CA SER A 175 -15.73 6.06 -15.62
C SER A 175 -16.17 7.01 -14.51
N ALA A 176 -15.29 7.94 -14.14
CA ALA A 176 -15.63 8.99 -13.21
C ALA A 176 -16.79 9.84 -13.77
N GLY A 177 -17.84 10.02 -12.96
CA GLY A 177 -19.06 10.74 -13.36
C GLY A 177 -20.18 9.84 -13.89
N ASP A 178 -19.92 8.56 -14.15
CA ASP A 178 -20.99 7.60 -14.46
C ASP A 178 -21.84 7.30 -13.21
N ASP A 179 -23.13 7.02 -13.41
CA ASP A 179 -24.00 6.55 -12.33
C ASP A 179 -23.61 5.11 -11.93
N ILE A 180 -23.09 4.96 -10.71
CA ILE A 180 -22.69 3.67 -10.14
C ILE A 180 -23.84 2.66 -10.12
N ASN A 181 -25.10 3.10 -10.02
CA ASN A 181 -26.25 2.20 -10.02
C ASN A 181 -26.40 1.45 -11.35
N ASN A 182 -26.04 2.07 -12.48
CA ASN A 182 -26.07 1.41 -13.78
C ASN A 182 -25.05 0.27 -13.87
N ALA A 183 -23.82 0.52 -13.41
CA ALA A 183 -22.79 -0.51 -13.31
C ALA A 183 -23.24 -1.65 -12.37
N LEU A 184 -23.78 -1.31 -11.19
CA LEU A 184 -24.28 -2.28 -10.22
C LEU A 184 -25.45 -3.12 -10.75
N ASN A 185 -26.34 -2.54 -11.57
CA ASN A 185 -27.43 -3.28 -12.21
C ASN A 185 -26.89 -4.28 -13.24
N ARG A 186 -25.86 -3.92 -14.00
CA ARG A 186 -25.22 -4.81 -14.99
C ARG A 186 -24.53 -6.00 -14.33
N VAL A 187 -23.86 -5.78 -13.20
CA VAL A 187 -23.18 -6.86 -12.45
C VAL A 187 -24.08 -7.57 -11.42
N GLY A 188 -25.33 -7.14 -11.25
CA GLY A 188 -26.23 -7.62 -10.19
C GLY A 188 -26.62 -9.10 -10.30
N GLN A 189 -26.42 -9.73 -11.46
CA GLN A 189 -26.68 -11.15 -11.67
C GLN A 189 -25.54 -12.07 -11.18
N ALA A 190 -24.36 -11.51 -10.89
CA ALA A 190 -23.25 -12.26 -10.32
C ALA A 190 -23.49 -12.49 -8.82
N GLN A 191 -23.12 -13.67 -8.30
CA GLN A 191 -23.30 -13.96 -6.87
C GLN A 191 -22.28 -13.20 -5.99
N VAL A 192 -21.15 -12.80 -6.56
CA VAL A 192 -20.08 -12.11 -5.84
C VAL A 192 -19.63 -10.87 -6.59
N LEU A 193 -19.61 -9.74 -5.91
CA LEU A 193 -18.87 -8.54 -6.29
C LEU A 193 -17.49 -8.56 -5.63
N LEU A 194 -16.46 -8.70 -6.44
CA LEU A 194 -15.07 -8.61 -6.01
C LEU A 194 -14.62 -7.15 -6.01
N ALA A 195 -14.36 -6.61 -4.82
CA ALA A 195 -13.91 -5.24 -4.66
C ALA A 195 -12.39 -5.13 -4.62
N MET A 196 -11.89 -4.10 -5.30
CA MET A 196 -10.48 -3.69 -5.31
C MET A 196 -10.39 -2.23 -4.90
N PRO A 197 -9.25 -1.76 -4.34
CA PRO A 197 -9.12 -0.36 -3.93
C PRO A 197 -9.04 0.55 -5.15
N ASP A 198 -10.21 0.96 -5.63
CA ASP A 198 -10.40 1.89 -6.72
C ASP A 198 -11.20 3.08 -6.19
N ARG A 199 -10.55 4.25 -6.06
CA ARG A 199 -11.20 5.45 -5.52
C ARG A 199 -12.30 6.01 -6.42
N THR A 200 -12.29 5.68 -7.71
CA THR A 200 -13.33 6.08 -8.66
C THR A 200 -14.60 5.29 -8.37
N VAL A 201 -14.48 3.98 -8.12
CA VAL A 201 -15.61 3.08 -7.87
C VAL A 201 -16.06 3.13 -6.41
N TYR A 202 -15.14 2.91 -5.46
CA TYR A 202 -15.38 2.77 -4.03
C TYR A 202 -15.09 4.08 -3.27
N SER A 203 -15.75 5.17 -3.70
CA SER A 203 -15.73 6.46 -3.01
C SER A 203 -16.66 6.45 -1.78
N ALA A 204 -16.49 7.41 -0.87
CA ALA A 204 -17.41 7.57 0.28
C ALA A 204 -18.87 7.78 -0.15
N GLU A 205 -19.08 8.41 -1.30
CA GLU A 205 -20.38 8.63 -1.92
C GLU A 205 -21.00 7.32 -2.44
N ASN A 206 -20.21 6.53 -3.18
CA ASN A 206 -20.69 5.31 -3.84
C ASN A 206 -20.82 4.13 -2.88
N PHE A 207 -20.00 4.07 -1.83
CA PHE A 207 -19.88 2.89 -0.97
C PHE A 207 -21.22 2.44 -0.36
N ARG A 208 -22.04 3.39 0.11
CA ARG A 208 -23.38 3.08 0.65
C ARG A 208 -24.29 2.49 -0.42
N ASN A 209 -24.28 3.05 -1.63
CA ASN A 209 -25.12 2.59 -2.74
C ASN A 209 -24.70 1.18 -3.20
N ILE A 210 -23.39 0.92 -3.24
CA ILE A 210 -22.83 -0.40 -3.54
C ILE A 210 -23.37 -1.43 -2.54
N LEU A 211 -23.23 -1.20 -1.24
CA LEU A 211 -23.69 -2.15 -0.21
C LEU A 211 -25.22 -2.38 -0.25
N LEU A 212 -26.01 -1.32 -0.45
CA LEU A 212 -27.47 -1.44 -0.56
C LEU A 212 -27.90 -2.17 -1.83
N SER A 213 -27.21 -1.97 -2.94
CA SER A 213 -27.48 -2.66 -4.20
C SER A 213 -27.12 -4.15 -4.10
N THR A 214 -25.92 -4.46 -3.57
CA THR A 214 -25.46 -5.84 -3.42
C THR A 214 -26.38 -6.62 -2.48
N TYR A 215 -26.85 -5.99 -1.40
CA TYR A 215 -27.85 -6.60 -0.52
C TYR A 215 -29.18 -6.90 -1.23
N ARG A 216 -29.71 -5.95 -2.02
CA ARG A 216 -30.94 -6.15 -2.81
C ARG A 216 -30.83 -7.28 -3.83
N HIS A 217 -29.64 -7.45 -4.42
CA HIS A 217 -29.36 -8.52 -5.37
C HIS A 217 -28.93 -9.84 -4.71
N ASN A 218 -28.92 -9.93 -3.38
CA ASN A 218 -28.40 -11.09 -2.64
C ASN A 218 -26.97 -11.47 -3.09
N GLN A 219 -26.17 -10.45 -3.43
CA GLN A 219 -24.81 -10.53 -3.93
C GLN A 219 -23.83 -10.29 -2.78
N ALA A 220 -22.89 -11.22 -2.58
CA ALA A 220 -21.81 -11.03 -1.61
C ALA A 220 -20.81 -9.99 -2.11
N VAL A 221 -20.27 -9.19 -1.19
CA VAL A 221 -19.10 -8.36 -1.47
C VAL A 221 -17.88 -9.00 -0.84
N ILE A 222 -16.85 -9.27 -1.64
CA ILE A 222 -15.50 -9.58 -1.13
C ILE A 222 -14.71 -8.29 -1.16
N GLY A 223 -14.47 -7.75 0.04
CA GLY A 223 -13.80 -6.46 0.22
C GLY A 223 -12.31 -6.53 -0.09
N PHE A 224 -11.67 -5.35 -0.08
CA PHE A 224 -10.22 -5.20 -0.09
C PHE A 224 -9.66 -4.74 1.27
N SER A 225 -10.49 -4.66 2.31
CA SER A 225 -10.06 -4.26 3.65
C SER A 225 -10.97 -4.81 4.76
N ALA A 226 -10.43 -4.93 5.97
CA ALA A 226 -11.20 -5.35 7.13
C ALA A 226 -12.33 -4.35 7.46
N ASP A 227 -12.15 -3.06 7.15
CA ASP A 227 -13.18 -2.03 7.35
C ASP A 227 -14.39 -2.24 6.45
N MET A 228 -14.20 -2.72 5.21
CA MET A 228 -15.33 -3.09 4.36
C MET A 228 -16.16 -4.22 4.96
N VAL A 229 -15.51 -5.22 5.58
CA VAL A 229 -16.21 -6.35 6.21
C VAL A 229 -16.99 -5.90 7.45
N ARG A 230 -16.40 -4.99 8.24
CA ARG A 230 -17.11 -4.32 9.36
C ARG A 230 -18.31 -3.52 8.87
N ALA A 231 -18.22 -2.92 7.69
CA ALA A 231 -19.29 -2.13 7.09
C ALA A 231 -20.36 -2.95 6.35
N GLY A 232 -20.20 -4.28 6.22
CA GLY A 232 -21.22 -5.17 5.65
C GLY A 232 -20.78 -6.00 4.44
N ALA A 233 -19.51 -5.95 4.04
CA ALA A 233 -18.97 -6.94 3.10
C ALA A 233 -18.92 -8.34 3.75
N LEU A 234 -19.01 -9.39 2.93
CA LEU A 234 -19.03 -10.78 3.39
C LEU A 234 -17.68 -11.17 4.01
N ALA A 235 -16.59 -10.93 3.31
CA ALA A 235 -15.26 -11.32 3.75
C ALA A 235 -14.17 -10.53 3.02
N THR A 236 -12.95 -10.62 3.53
CA THR A 236 -11.73 -10.20 2.83
C THR A 236 -10.56 -11.04 3.32
N THR A 237 -9.57 -11.23 2.46
CA THR A 237 -8.19 -11.41 2.95
C THR A 237 -7.63 -10.03 3.31
N TYR A 238 -6.76 -9.91 4.31
CA TYR A 238 -6.13 -8.64 4.65
C TYR A 238 -4.78 -8.84 5.34
N SER A 239 -3.93 -7.83 5.19
CA SER A 239 -2.60 -7.79 5.80
C SER A 239 -2.61 -6.72 6.88
N ASP A 240 -2.20 -7.07 8.09
CA ASP A 240 -2.04 -6.08 9.15
C ASP A 240 -0.62 -5.52 9.15
N ILE A 241 -0.34 -4.68 10.16
CA ILE A 241 0.97 -4.06 10.32
C ILE A 241 2.07 -5.12 10.40
N GLU A 242 1.85 -6.19 11.17
CA GLU A 242 2.83 -7.26 11.37
C GLU A 242 3.14 -7.98 10.06
N HIS A 243 2.11 -8.30 9.28
CA HIS A 243 2.23 -8.95 7.97
C HIS A 243 3.04 -8.11 6.98
N ILE A 244 2.70 -6.82 6.83
CA ILE A 244 3.39 -5.93 5.88
C ILE A 244 4.84 -5.71 6.33
N ASN A 245 5.08 -5.43 7.63
CA ASN A 245 6.42 -5.20 8.14
C ASN A 245 7.31 -6.45 8.07
N ALA A 246 6.76 -7.64 8.32
CA ALA A 246 7.48 -8.88 8.12
C ALA A 246 7.89 -9.06 6.65
N HIS A 247 6.97 -8.76 5.72
CA HIS A 247 7.26 -8.87 4.29
C HIS A 247 8.31 -7.84 3.82
N VAL A 248 8.26 -6.61 4.34
CA VAL A 248 9.32 -5.60 4.10
C VAL A 248 10.67 -6.11 4.59
N ALA A 249 10.74 -6.70 5.79
CA ALA A 249 11.97 -7.21 6.34
C ALA A 249 12.52 -8.42 5.57
N ASP A 250 11.65 -9.28 5.03
CA ASP A 250 12.06 -10.36 4.12
C ASP A 250 12.68 -9.81 2.84
N LEU A 251 12.02 -8.82 2.22
CA LEU A 251 12.50 -8.19 0.98
C LEU A 251 13.82 -7.42 1.20
N ALA A 252 13.94 -6.71 2.32
CA ALA A 252 15.18 -6.05 2.70
C ALA A 252 16.32 -7.05 2.92
N ASN A 253 16.05 -8.19 3.57
CA ASN A 253 17.04 -9.24 3.78
C ASN A 253 17.49 -9.89 2.47
N GLU A 254 16.55 -10.18 1.57
CA GLU A 254 16.85 -10.69 0.23
C GLU A 254 17.74 -9.71 -0.53
N PHE A 255 17.36 -8.42 -0.58
CA PHE A 255 18.16 -7.39 -1.25
C PHE A 255 19.57 -7.25 -0.66
N VAL A 256 19.71 -7.26 0.66
CA VAL A 256 21.03 -7.14 1.31
C VAL A 256 21.90 -8.38 1.01
N THR A 257 21.29 -9.57 0.92
CA THR A 257 21.99 -10.82 0.65
C THR A 257 22.39 -10.99 -0.82
N THR A 258 21.45 -10.78 -1.74
CA THR A 258 21.63 -11.06 -3.18
C THR A 258 22.03 -9.81 -3.98
N GLY A 259 21.57 -8.64 -3.53
CA GLY A 259 21.66 -7.39 -4.29
C GLY A 259 20.52 -7.19 -5.28
N GLU A 260 19.60 -8.15 -5.39
CA GLU A 260 18.46 -8.08 -6.30
C GLU A 260 17.25 -7.47 -5.59
N LEU A 261 16.53 -6.59 -6.30
CA LEU A 261 15.32 -5.98 -5.79
C LEU A 261 14.12 -6.64 -6.47
N ALA A 262 13.25 -7.25 -5.67
CA ALA A 262 12.01 -7.83 -6.18
C ALA A 262 11.12 -6.78 -6.85
N SER A 263 10.34 -7.20 -7.84
CA SER A 263 9.32 -6.34 -8.45
C SER A 263 8.20 -5.98 -7.45
N PRO A 264 7.49 -4.85 -7.66
CA PRO A 264 6.33 -4.48 -6.86
C PRO A 264 5.28 -5.60 -6.79
N GLN A 265 4.81 -5.93 -5.58
CA GLN A 265 4.00 -7.11 -5.35
C GLN A 265 2.93 -6.93 -4.27
N PHE A 266 1.91 -7.78 -4.30
CA PHE A 266 0.92 -7.88 -3.24
C PHE A 266 1.53 -8.52 -1.97
N PRO A 267 0.92 -8.33 -0.80
CA PRO A 267 1.39 -8.96 0.44
C PRO A 267 1.46 -10.48 0.36
N ARG A 268 2.59 -11.04 0.76
CA ARG A 268 2.76 -12.50 0.94
C ARG A 268 1.99 -13.03 2.14
N TYR A 269 1.97 -12.25 3.21
CA TYR A 269 1.35 -12.59 4.48
C TYR A 269 0.00 -11.90 4.61
N PHE A 270 -1.01 -12.66 5.01
CA PHE A 270 -2.39 -12.18 5.14
C PHE A 270 -3.19 -13.14 6.01
N ARG A 271 -4.35 -12.69 6.46
CA ARG A 271 -5.37 -13.52 7.11
C ARG A 271 -6.74 -13.19 6.59
N THR A 272 -7.73 -14.00 6.94
CA THR A 272 -9.11 -13.79 6.52
C THR A 272 -9.95 -13.23 7.66
N ILE A 273 -10.84 -12.30 7.33
CA ILE A 273 -11.96 -11.91 8.19
C ILE A 273 -13.27 -12.17 7.43
N ILE A 274 -14.24 -12.73 8.13
CA ILE A 274 -15.55 -13.09 7.60
C ILE A 274 -16.62 -12.48 8.50
N ASN A 275 -17.60 -11.84 7.89
CA ASN A 275 -18.80 -11.38 8.57
C ASN A 275 -19.81 -12.52 8.63
N GLU A 276 -19.84 -13.23 9.76
CA GLU A 276 -20.73 -14.39 9.99
C GLU A 276 -22.23 -14.01 9.90
N GLY A 277 -22.57 -12.75 10.20
CA GLY A 277 -23.94 -12.24 10.04
C GLY A 277 -24.35 -12.18 8.58
N VAL A 278 -23.50 -11.59 7.74
CA VAL A 278 -23.69 -11.50 6.28
C VAL A 278 -23.65 -12.88 5.64
N ALA A 279 -22.75 -13.76 6.09
CA ALA A 279 -22.69 -15.14 5.62
C ALA A 279 -24.02 -15.88 5.85
N ARG A 280 -24.61 -15.72 7.05
CA ARG A 280 -25.90 -16.32 7.38
C ARG A 280 -27.05 -15.77 6.52
N SER A 281 -27.10 -14.46 6.30
CA SER A 281 -28.14 -13.85 5.45
C SER A 281 -28.04 -14.30 3.99
N LEU A 282 -26.82 -14.51 3.50
CA LEU A 282 -26.55 -15.01 2.14
C LEU A 282 -26.59 -16.54 2.03
N GLN A 283 -26.90 -17.25 3.13
CA GLN A 283 -26.89 -18.72 3.22
C GLN A 283 -25.55 -19.35 2.79
N VAL A 284 -24.44 -18.65 3.06
CA VAL A 284 -23.09 -19.13 2.80
C VAL A 284 -22.60 -19.92 4.01
N ALA A 285 -22.39 -21.22 3.82
CA ALA A 285 -21.86 -22.11 4.86
C ALA A 285 -20.36 -21.92 5.03
N VAL A 286 -19.96 -21.08 5.98
CA VAL A 286 -18.54 -20.79 6.25
C VAL A 286 -17.86 -21.99 6.90
N SER A 287 -16.88 -22.55 6.18
CA SER A 287 -16.06 -23.67 6.65
C SER A 287 -14.85 -23.21 7.46
N ASP A 288 -14.29 -24.11 8.27
CA ASP A 288 -13.07 -23.82 9.03
C ASP A 288 -11.86 -23.53 8.14
N GLU A 289 -11.81 -24.14 6.95
CA GLU A 289 -10.79 -23.86 5.94
C GLU A 289 -10.85 -22.40 5.49
N ALA A 290 -12.05 -21.87 5.23
CA ALA A 290 -12.24 -20.45 4.89
C ALA A 290 -11.85 -19.52 6.05
N ARG A 291 -12.17 -19.90 7.31
CA ARG A 291 -11.79 -19.11 8.50
C ARG A 291 -10.29 -19.07 8.73
N LYS A 292 -9.60 -20.19 8.48
CA LYS A 292 -8.15 -20.34 8.66
C LYS A 292 -7.36 -19.97 7.40
N PHE A 293 -8.03 -19.52 6.35
CA PHE A 293 -7.37 -19.13 5.12
C PHE A 293 -6.47 -17.92 5.37
N GLY A 294 -5.17 -18.13 5.25
CA GLY A 294 -4.17 -17.13 5.60
C GLY A 294 -2.77 -17.69 5.46
N ARG A 295 -1.80 -16.80 5.57
CA ARG A 295 -0.38 -17.09 5.62
C ARG A 295 0.26 -16.12 6.60
N ASP A 296 0.60 -16.59 7.79
CA ASP A 296 1.30 -15.79 8.79
C ASP A 296 2.82 -15.83 8.53
N PRO A 297 3.57 -14.78 8.91
CA PRO A 297 5.03 -14.81 8.87
C PRO A 297 5.58 -15.87 9.83
N VAL A 298 6.70 -16.49 9.46
CA VAL A 298 7.40 -17.39 10.38
C VAL A 298 7.92 -16.57 11.57
N ALA A 299 7.59 -17.00 12.79
CA ALA A 299 8.11 -16.36 14.00
C ALA A 299 9.64 -16.42 13.99
N ARG A 300 10.30 -15.28 13.75
CA ARG A 300 11.74 -15.16 13.94
C ARG A 300 11.99 -15.20 15.45
N ARG A 301 12.61 -16.28 15.94
CA ARG A 301 13.06 -16.33 17.34
C ARG A 301 14.05 -15.16 17.56
N PRO A 302 13.93 -14.45 18.69
CA PRO A 302 14.82 -13.33 19.01
C PRO A 302 16.28 -13.76 19.09
#